data_AF-A0AAJ2BYF0-F1
#
_entry.id   AF-A0AAJ2BYF0-F1
#
_cell.length_a   1.000
_cell.length_b   1.000
_cell.length_c   1.000
_cell.angle_alpha   90.00
_cell.angle_beta   90.00
_cell.angle_gamma   90.00
#
_symmetry.space_group_name_H-M   'P 1'
#
loop_
_entity.id
_entity.type
_entity.pdbx_description
1 polymer ?
#
loop_
_entity_poly.entity_id
_entity_poly.type
_entity_poly.pdbx_seq_one_letter_code
_entity_poly.pdbx_strand_id
1 'polypeptide(L)'
;MRKPFENEFPDGKYFSFYIEKVESQNVIEVLTVQKDVVKNLYKNLSEEQKMYRYAVGKSTPQQILGHLTDTERIFGYRALAIARGEKQSLPSFDENEYMDASDFNEQPFESLLEQYRLVRESSIALFSSFSEEVASRIGIANGNAVSARALVWMIAGHERHHLNILKERYNIA
;
A
#
# COMPACT_ATOMS: atom_id res chain seq x y z
N MET A 1 -3.36 -8.17 13.82
CA MET A 1 -2.99 -6.79 14.20
C MET A 1 -4.23 -5.91 14.13
N ARG A 2 -4.67 -5.35 15.28
CA ARG A 2 -5.89 -4.55 15.39
C ARG A 2 -5.75 -3.15 14.78
N LYS A 3 -6.89 -2.44 14.68
CA LYS A 3 -6.95 -1.04 14.23
C LYS A 3 -6.15 -0.13 15.16
N PRO A 4 -5.38 0.84 14.63
CA PRO A 4 -4.78 1.89 15.44
C PRO A 4 -5.86 2.73 16.12
N PHE A 5 -5.56 3.24 17.31
CA PHE A 5 -6.32 4.31 17.93
C PHE A 5 -6.04 5.65 17.23
N GLU A 6 -6.93 6.62 17.38
CA GLU A 6 -6.81 7.94 16.75
C GLU A 6 -5.50 8.66 17.10
N ASN A 7 -4.99 8.47 18.32
CA ASN A 7 -3.74 9.08 18.78
C ASN A 7 -2.47 8.41 18.22
N GLU A 8 -2.59 7.44 17.32
CA GLU A 8 -1.46 6.71 16.74
C GLU A 8 -1.13 7.10 15.30
N PHE A 9 -1.85 8.08 14.76
CA PHE A 9 -1.57 8.66 13.47
C PHE A 9 -1.97 10.14 13.51
N PRO A 10 -1.49 10.96 12.57
CA PRO A 10 -1.79 12.39 12.59
C PRO A 10 -3.28 12.68 12.41
N ASP A 11 -3.75 13.73 13.09
CA ASP A 11 -5.06 14.34 12.86
C ASP A 11 -5.10 14.97 11.46
N GLY A 12 -5.30 14.13 10.46
CA GLY A 12 -5.27 14.51 9.06
C GLY A 12 -6.17 13.61 8.24
N LYS A 13 -6.95 14.22 7.35
CA LYS A 13 -7.88 13.51 6.46
C LYS A 13 -7.21 12.41 5.66
N TYR A 14 -5.92 12.53 5.36
CA TYR A 14 -5.16 11.54 4.61
C TYR A 14 -5.09 10.19 5.34
N PHE A 15 -4.69 10.17 6.61
CA PHE A 15 -4.52 8.92 7.35
C PHE A 15 -5.86 8.27 7.67
N SER A 16 -6.80 9.06 8.20
CA SER A 16 -8.14 8.55 8.52
C SER A 16 -8.85 8.01 7.27
N PHE A 17 -8.72 8.66 6.11
CA PHE A 17 -9.35 8.24 4.86
C PHE A 17 -9.02 6.80 4.46
N TYR A 18 -7.75 6.39 4.54
CA TYR A 18 -7.39 5.02 4.18
C TYR A 18 -7.71 4.03 5.31
N ILE A 19 -7.43 4.41 6.56
CA ILE A 19 -7.71 3.55 7.71
C ILE A 19 -9.22 3.22 7.81
N GLU A 20 -10.09 4.17 7.51
CA GLU A 20 -11.54 4.00 7.53
C GLU A 20 -12.07 3.14 6.37
N LYS A 21 -11.34 3.01 5.26
CA LYS A 21 -11.71 2.10 4.17
C LYS A 21 -11.59 0.63 4.55
N VAL A 22 -10.91 0.31 5.64
CA VAL A 22 -10.67 -1.07 6.07
C VAL A 22 -11.73 -1.49 7.10
N GLU A 23 -12.72 -2.23 6.61
CA GLU A 23 -13.78 -2.85 7.41
C GLU A 23 -13.31 -4.24 7.88
N SER A 24 -12.47 -4.28 8.91
CA SER A 24 -12.01 -5.52 9.56
C SER A 24 -11.54 -5.23 10.98
N GLN A 25 -11.36 -6.27 11.79
CA GLN A 25 -10.70 -6.20 13.09
C GLN A 25 -9.21 -6.60 13.01
N ASN A 26 -8.78 -7.20 11.90
CA ASN A 26 -7.41 -7.68 11.71
C ASN A 26 -6.89 -7.34 10.31
N VAL A 27 -5.93 -6.41 10.23
CA VAL A 27 -5.37 -5.97 8.94
C VAL A 27 -4.58 -7.07 8.22
N ILE A 28 -4.02 -8.05 8.95
CA ILE A 28 -3.25 -9.14 8.34
C ILE A 28 -4.15 -10.02 7.47
N GLU A 29 -5.36 -10.30 7.94
CA GLU A 29 -6.38 -11.01 7.14
C GLU A 29 -6.77 -10.20 5.91
N VAL A 30 -6.91 -8.87 6.05
CA VAL A 30 -7.24 -7.98 4.91
C VAL A 30 -6.13 -8.03 3.87
N LEU A 31 -4.87 -7.87 4.26
CA LEU A 31 -3.72 -7.93 3.35
C LEU A 31 -3.63 -9.30 2.64
N THR A 32 -3.97 -10.37 3.35
CA THR A 32 -3.99 -11.75 2.81
C THR A 32 -5.07 -11.91 1.74
N VAL A 33 -6.30 -11.48 2.02
CA VAL A 33 -7.41 -11.52 1.05
C VAL A 33 -7.10 -10.63 -0.16
N GLN A 34 -6.61 -9.41 0.07
CA GLN A 34 -6.29 -8.49 -1.00
C GLN A 34 -5.19 -9.01 -1.93
N LYS A 35 -4.20 -9.74 -1.40
CA LYS A 35 -3.18 -10.41 -2.22
C LYS A 35 -3.82 -11.25 -3.32
N ASP A 36 -4.79 -12.08 -2.95
CA ASP A 36 -5.45 -12.98 -3.89
C ASP A 36 -6.43 -12.24 -4.81
N VAL A 37 -7.14 -11.23 -4.29
CA VAL A 37 -8.02 -10.35 -5.10
C VAL A 37 -7.23 -9.64 -6.19
N VAL A 38 -6.15 -8.94 -5.82
CA VAL A 38 -5.30 -8.21 -6.78
C VAL A 38 -4.70 -9.18 -7.79
N LYS A 39 -4.13 -10.30 -7.33
CA LYS A 39 -3.55 -11.31 -8.22
C LYS A 39 -4.55 -11.83 -9.25
N ASN A 40 -5.76 -12.16 -8.82
CA ASN A 40 -6.79 -12.68 -9.72
C ASN A 40 -7.31 -11.61 -10.68
N LEU A 41 -7.52 -10.38 -10.19
CA LEU A 41 -7.95 -9.24 -11.00
C LEU A 41 -6.97 -8.99 -12.15
N TYR A 42 -5.69 -8.85 -11.83
CA TYR A 42 -4.66 -8.51 -12.80
C TYR A 42 -4.34 -9.63 -13.79
N LYS A 43 -4.40 -10.91 -13.37
CA LYS A 43 -4.22 -12.06 -14.28
C LYS A 43 -5.28 -12.14 -15.38
N ASN A 44 -6.47 -11.61 -15.12
CA ASN A 44 -7.59 -11.66 -16.07
C ASN A 44 -7.65 -10.44 -16.99
N LEU A 45 -6.74 -9.47 -16.86
CA LEU A 45 -6.70 -8.31 -17.74
C LEU A 45 -6.10 -8.66 -19.11
N SER A 46 -6.70 -8.13 -20.17
CA SER A 46 -6.07 -8.12 -21.49
C SER A 46 -4.90 -7.14 -21.54
N GLU A 47 -4.01 -7.28 -22.52
CA GLU A 47 -2.92 -6.31 -22.75
C GLU A 47 -3.44 -4.88 -22.97
N GLU A 48 -4.59 -4.74 -23.65
CA GLU A 48 -5.24 -3.45 -23.84
C GLU A 48 -5.70 -2.86 -22.50
N GLN A 49 -6.33 -3.66 -21.64
CA GLN A 49 -6.77 -3.19 -20.31
C GLN A 49 -5.58 -2.79 -19.44
N LYS A 50 -4.48 -3.57 -19.45
CA LYS A 50 -3.26 -3.26 -18.68
C LYS A 50 -2.66 -1.91 -19.04
N MET A 51 -2.79 -1.50 -20.30
CA MET A 51 -2.22 -0.27 -20.85
C MET A 51 -3.22 0.89 -21.04
N TYR A 52 -4.50 0.66 -20.75
CA TYR A 52 -5.55 1.66 -20.94
C TYR A 52 -5.40 2.85 -19.99
N ARG A 53 -5.74 4.04 -20.49
CA ARG A 53 -5.82 5.29 -19.71
C ARG A 53 -7.20 5.91 -19.89
N TYR A 54 -7.89 6.20 -18.80
CA TYR A 54 -9.22 6.84 -18.87
C TYR A 54 -9.16 8.34 -19.20
N ALA A 55 -8.00 8.98 -19.05
CA ALA A 55 -7.76 10.37 -19.42
C ALA A 55 -6.26 10.65 -19.62
N VAL A 56 -5.97 11.76 -20.32
CA VAL A 56 -4.60 12.26 -20.50
C VAL A 56 -3.95 12.53 -19.14
N GLY A 57 -2.70 12.08 -18.99
CA GLY A 57 -1.92 12.24 -17.76
C GLY A 57 -2.35 11.32 -16.60
N LYS A 58 -3.20 10.31 -16.84
CA LYS A 58 -3.59 9.32 -15.83
C LYS A 58 -2.84 8.01 -16.04
N SER A 59 -2.50 7.35 -14.94
CA SER A 59 -1.77 6.07 -14.90
C SER A 59 -2.49 4.96 -15.67
N THR A 60 -1.77 3.92 -16.08
CA THR A 60 -2.39 2.67 -16.56
C THR A 60 -2.66 1.76 -15.35
N PRO A 61 -3.48 0.70 -15.48
CA PRO A 61 -3.54 -0.35 -14.46
C PRO A 61 -2.17 -0.94 -14.14
N GLN A 62 -1.29 -1.13 -15.13
CA GLN A 62 0.07 -1.60 -14.90
C GLN A 62 0.88 -0.64 -14.01
N GLN A 63 0.81 0.67 -14.28
CA GLN A 63 1.42 1.68 -13.41
C GLN A 63 0.80 1.70 -12.01
N ILE A 64 -0.52 1.50 -11.87
CA ILE A 64 -1.17 1.39 -10.56
C ILE A 64 -0.62 0.20 -9.77
N LEU A 65 -0.38 -0.95 -10.41
CA LEU A 65 0.22 -2.11 -9.75
C LEU A 65 1.65 -1.82 -9.25
N GLY A 66 2.45 -1.13 -10.06
CA GLY A 66 3.78 -0.67 -9.67
C GLY A 66 3.73 0.31 -8.49
N HIS A 67 2.86 1.31 -8.56
CA HIS A 67 2.62 2.29 -7.49
C HIS A 67 2.26 1.64 -6.15
N LEU A 68 1.34 0.69 -6.17
CA LEU A 68 0.95 -0.08 -4.98
C LEU A 68 2.16 -0.81 -4.40
N THR A 69 2.97 -1.43 -5.26
CA THR A 69 4.16 -2.19 -4.88
C THR A 69 5.22 -1.30 -4.23
N ASP A 70 5.53 -0.15 -4.83
CA ASP A 70 6.52 0.79 -4.29
C ASP A 70 6.05 1.46 -3.00
N THR A 71 4.78 1.89 -2.96
CA THR A 71 4.19 2.48 -1.76
C THR A 71 4.25 1.50 -0.59
N GLU A 72 3.95 0.22 -0.83
CA GLU A 72 4.04 -0.81 0.21
C GLU A 72 5.47 -1.05 0.68
N ARG A 73 6.48 -1.04 -0.21
CA ARG A 73 7.89 -1.14 0.20
C ARG A 73 8.29 0.02 1.11
N ILE A 74 7.91 1.25 0.74
CA ILE A 74 8.23 2.46 1.53
C ILE A 74 7.54 2.41 2.88
N PHE A 75 6.23 2.09 2.92
CA PHE A 75 5.49 2.01 4.17
C PHE A 75 5.92 0.82 5.03
N GLY A 76 6.27 -0.30 4.41
CA GLY A 76 6.82 -1.48 5.08
C GLY A 76 8.18 -1.21 5.70
N TYR A 77 9.08 -0.50 4.99
CA TYR A 77 10.35 -0.04 5.56
C TYR A 77 10.12 0.88 6.76
N ARG A 78 9.22 1.87 6.63
CA ARG A 78 8.91 2.78 7.74
C ARG A 78 8.32 2.03 8.94
N ALA A 79 7.40 1.09 8.70
CA ALA A 79 6.82 0.26 9.74
C ALA A 79 7.89 -0.59 10.44
N LEU A 80 8.82 -1.19 9.69
CA LEU A 80 9.97 -1.92 10.24
C LEU A 80 10.83 -1.02 11.13
N ALA A 81 11.26 0.13 10.62
CA ALA A 81 12.13 1.05 11.34
C ALA A 81 11.48 1.51 12.66
N ILE A 82 10.22 1.92 12.62
CA ILE A 82 9.45 2.33 13.81
C ILE A 82 9.28 1.15 14.78
N ALA A 83 8.95 -0.04 14.27
CA ALA A 83 8.83 -1.25 15.08
C ALA A 83 10.16 -1.64 15.77
N ARG A 84 11.31 -1.19 15.27
CA ARG A 84 12.63 -1.38 15.88
C ARG A 84 13.09 -0.20 16.75
N GLY A 85 12.23 0.79 16.95
CA GLY A 85 12.51 1.93 17.82
C GLY A 85 13.39 3.00 17.18
N GLU A 86 13.38 3.10 15.84
CA GLU A 86 14.02 4.22 15.15
C GLU A 86 13.51 5.56 15.69
N LYS A 87 14.44 6.47 15.93
CA LYS A 87 14.18 7.81 16.49
C LYS A 87 14.35 8.90 15.45
N GLN A 88 15.10 8.65 14.37
CA GLN A 88 15.23 9.58 13.27
C GLN A 88 13.91 9.74 12.52
N SER A 89 13.67 10.94 12.02
CA SER A 89 12.52 11.18 11.15
C SER A 89 12.75 10.49 9.81
N LEU A 90 11.84 9.58 9.47
CA LEU A 90 11.88 8.86 8.20
C LEU A 90 11.44 9.80 7.06
N PRO A 91 12.11 9.77 5.90
CA PRO A 91 11.88 10.71 4.80
C PRO A 91 10.48 10.56 4.23
N SER A 92 9.93 11.66 3.67
CA SER A 92 8.73 11.62 2.83
C SER A 92 9.05 11.05 1.43
N PHE A 93 8.03 10.91 0.58
CA PHE A 93 8.22 10.71 -0.85
C PHE A 93 7.07 11.39 -1.60
N ASP A 94 7.31 11.83 -2.84
CA ASP A 94 6.27 12.33 -3.74
C ASP A 94 5.86 11.21 -4.71
N GLU A 95 4.59 10.80 -4.65
CA GLU A 95 4.09 9.70 -5.46
C GLU A 95 4.07 10.01 -6.96
N ASN A 96 3.90 11.28 -7.35
CA ASN A 96 3.91 11.67 -8.76
C ASN A 96 5.34 11.67 -9.29
N GLU A 97 6.31 12.20 -8.53
CA GLU A 97 7.72 12.15 -8.94
C GLU A 97 8.22 10.70 -9.07
N TYR A 98 7.81 9.82 -8.15
CA TYR A 98 8.17 8.40 -8.22
C TYR A 98 7.51 7.70 -9.40
N MET A 99 6.24 8.02 -9.69
CA MET A 99 5.53 7.51 -10.86
C MET A 99 6.19 7.99 -12.17
N ASP A 100 6.55 9.27 -12.26
CA ASP A 100 7.18 9.87 -13.43
C ASP A 100 8.59 9.30 -13.67
N ALA A 101 9.30 8.93 -12.60
CA ALA A 101 10.61 8.29 -12.66
C ALA A 101 10.54 6.75 -12.88
N SER A 102 9.35 6.17 -12.90
CA SER A 102 9.16 4.72 -13.08
C SER A 102 9.14 4.31 -14.56
N ASP A 103 9.53 3.06 -14.81
CA ASP A 103 9.46 2.39 -16.12
C ASP A 103 8.45 1.23 -16.12
N PHE A 104 7.39 1.35 -15.30
CA PHE A 104 6.47 0.24 -15.05
C PHE A 104 5.80 -0.31 -16.31
N ASN A 105 5.56 0.52 -17.32
CA ASN A 105 4.91 0.10 -18.57
C ASN A 105 5.88 -0.62 -19.52
N GLU A 106 7.17 -0.39 -19.36
CA GLU A 106 8.26 -0.99 -20.12
C GLU A 106 8.67 -2.34 -19.53
N GLN A 107 8.38 -2.58 -18.25
CA GLN A 107 8.62 -3.85 -17.59
C GLN A 107 7.68 -4.95 -18.08
N PRO A 108 8.14 -6.22 -18.12
CA PRO A 108 7.26 -7.36 -18.33
C PRO A 108 6.19 -7.44 -17.24
N PHE A 109 4.92 -7.49 -17.64
CA PHE A 109 3.79 -7.52 -16.72
C PHE A 109 3.89 -8.62 -15.66
N GLU A 110 4.30 -9.83 -16.05
CA GLU A 110 4.46 -10.96 -15.12
C GLU A 110 5.54 -10.68 -14.07
N SER A 111 6.60 -9.95 -14.42
CA SER A 111 7.62 -9.51 -13.47
C SER A 111 7.06 -8.52 -12.47
N LEU A 112 6.22 -7.57 -12.90
CA LEU A 112 5.60 -6.59 -12.00
C LEU A 112 4.59 -7.25 -11.05
N LEU A 113 3.78 -8.19 -11.56
CA LEU A 113 2.85 -8.96 -10.76
C LEU A 113 3.56 -9.84 -9.72
N GLU A 114 4.69 -10.43 -10.09
CA GLU A 114 5.52 -11.21 -9.16
C GLU A 114 6.17 -10.31 -8.09
N GLN A 115 6.63 -9.11 -8.45
CA GLN A 115 7.14 -8.13 -7.48
C GLN A 115 6.07 -7.78 -6.45
N TYR A 116 4.84 -7.46 -6.89
CA TYR A 116 3.72 -7.20 -5.99
C TYR A 116 3.49 -8.38 -5.04
N ARG A 117 3.41 -9.61 -5.58
CA ARG A 117 3.17 -10.83 -4.78
C ARG A 117 4.24 -11.01 -3.70
N LEU A 118 5.51 -10.90 -4.07
CA LEU A 118 6.65 -11.08 -3.16
C LEU A 118 6.70 -10.00 -2.08
N VAL A 119 6.44 -8.73 -2.45
CA VAL A 119 6.36 -7.63 -1.49
C VAL A 119 5.24 -7.88 -0.49
N ARG A 120 4.03 -8.21 -0.98
CA ARG A 120 2.88 -8.47 -0.11
C ARG A 120 3.11 -9.65 0.84
N GLU A 121 3.71 -10.74 0.37
CA GLU A 121 4.04 -11.88 1.22
C GLU A 121 5.12 -11.55 2.25
N SER A 122 6.15 -10.80 1.86
CA SER A 122 7.19 -10.32 2.78
C SER A 122 6.60 -9.40 3.85
N SER A 123 5.74 -8.46 3.47
CA SER A 123 5.01 -7.58 4.36
C SER A 123 4.15 -8.36 5.36
N ILE A 124 3.33 -9.30 4.88
CA ILE A 124 2.48 -10.14 5.75
C ILE A 124 3.34 -10.91 6.75
N ALA A 125 4.43 -11.55 6.30
CA ALA A 125 5.33 -12.30 7.17
C ALA A 125 5.95 -11.40 8.25
N LEU A 126 6.44 -10.21 7.86
CA LEU A 126 7.01 -9.24 8.77
C LEU A 126 5.98 -8.74 9.80
N PHE A 127 4.83 -8.25 9.34
CA PHE A 127 3.83 -7.62 10.21
C PHE A 127 3.16 -8.64 11.14
N SER A 128 3.02 -9.89 10.70
CA SER A 128 2.54 -11.01 11.55
C SER A 128 3.51 -11.34 12.68
N SER A 129 4.79 -10.98 12.55
CA SER A 129 5.80 -11.21 13.58
C SER A 129 5.78 -10.14 14.69
N PHE A 130 5.01 -9.07 14.54
CA PHE A 130 4.96 -7.98 15.52
C PHE A 130 4.01 -8.34 16.67
N SER A 131 4.48 -8.24 17.91
CA SER A 131 3.61 -8.22 19.08
C SER A 131 2.76 -6.95 19.11
N GLU A 132 1.72 -6.92 19.94
CA GLU A 132 0.88 -5.73 20.12
C GLU A 132 1.72 -4.50 20.58
N GLU A 133 2.70 -4.72 21.46
CA GLU A 133 3.63 -3.67 21.92
C GLU A 133 4.54 -3.18 20.78
N VAL A 134 5.09 -4.08 19.96
CA VAL A 134 5.95 -3.70 18.84
C VAL A 134 5.15 -2.94 17.78
N ALA A 135 3.94 -3.40 17.48
CA ALA A 135 3.05 -2.81 16.51
C ALA A 135 2.55 -1.41 16.94
N SER A 136 2.44 -1.15 18.25
CA SER A 136 1.99 0.13 18.79
C SER A 136 3.08 1.20 18.91
N ARG A 137 4.35 0.87 18.65
CA ARG A 137 5.46 1.83 18.73
C ARG A 137 5.22 3.00 17.80
N ILE A 138 5.44 4.21 18.34
CA ILE A 138 5.32 5.48 17.63
C ILE A 138 6.72 5.94 17.22
N GLY A 139 6.85 6.33 15.96
CA GLY A 139 8.03 7.03 15.44
C GLY A 139 7.60 8.24 14.61
N ILE A 140 8.56 8.87 13.93
CA ILE A 140 8.32 10.04 13.08
C ILE A 140 8.53 9.66 11.62
N ALA A 141 7.52 9.87 10.78
CA ALA A 141 7.62 9.72 9.32
C ALA A 141 6.97 10.92 8.63
N ASN A 142 7.64 11.50 7.64
CA ASN A 142 7.16 12.72 6.97
C ASN A 142 6.81 13.84 7.98
N GLY A 143 7.67 14.04 8.99
CA GLY A 143 7.46 15.03 10.05
C GLY A 143 6.31 14.75 11.03
N ASN A 144 5.67 13.60 10.92
CA ASN A 144 4.45 13.27 11.63
C ASN A 144 4.63 12.06 12.56
N ALA A 145 4.03 12.12 13.76
CA ALA A 145 3.99 10.98 14.66
C ALA A 145 3.02 9.91 14.14
N VAL A 146 3.50 8.67 14.01
CA VAL A 146 2.70 7.56 13.48
C VAL A 146 3.17 6.23 14.06
N SER A 147 2.25 5.31 14.33
CA SER A 147 2.59 3.97 14.79
C SER A 147 2.96 3.02 13.66
N ALA A 148 3.75 1.99 13.98
CA ALA A 148 4.06 0.92 13.04
C ALA A 148 2.77 0.29 12.48
N ARG A 149 1.76 -0.01 13.32
CA ARG A 149 0.49 -0.55 12.84
C ARG A 149 -0.31 0.43 11.99
N ALA A 150 -0.26 1.73 12.27
CA ALA A 150 -0.99 2.70 11.45
C ALA A 150 -0.50 2.67 10.01
N LEU A 151 0.81 2.55 9.77
CA LEU A 151 1.36 2.37 8.42
C LEU A 151 0.88 1.08 7.73
N VAL A 152 0.75 -0.03 8.48
CA VAL A 152 0.22 -1.29 7.94
C VAL A 152 -1.25 -1.15 7.52
N TRP A 153 -2.06 -0.46 8.33
CA TRP A 153 -3.45 -0.15 7.99
C TRP A 153 -3.56 0.79 6.79
N MET A 154 -2.63 1.73 6.66
CA MET A 154 -2.55 2.61 5.50
C MET A 154 -2.28 1.82 4.21
N ILE A 155 -1.39 0.81 4.23
CA ILE A 155 -1.16 -0.07 3.07
C ILE A 155 -2.48 -0.71 2.61
N ALA A 156 -3.21 -1.35 3.54
CA ALA A 156 -4.47 -2.02 3.21
C ALA A 156 -5.53 -1.05 2.69
N GLY A 157 -5.68 0.12 3.31
CA GLY A 157 -6.63 1.14 2.90
C GLY A 157 -6.30 1.78 1.55
N HIS A 158 -5.01 2.02 1.29
CA HIS A 158 -4.49 2.55 0.04
C HIS A 158 -4.79 1.61 -1.14
N GLU A 159 -4.61 0.31 -0.94
CA GLU A 159 -4.98 -0.67 -1.94
C GLU A 159 -6.49 -0.72 -2.22
N ARG A 160 -7.34 -0.65 -1.19
CA ARG A 160 -8.80 -0.55 -1.40
C ARG A 160 -9.16 0.69 -2.21
N HIS A 161 -8.50 1.81 -1.97
CA HIS A 161 -8.71 3.03 -2.74
C HIS A 161 -8.38 2.83 -4.22
N HIS A 162 -7.24 2.24 -4.54
CA HIS A 162 -6.87 1.99 -5.94
C HIS A 162 -7.72 0.92 -6.62
N LEU A 163 -8.17 -0.12 -5.89
CA LEU A 163 -9.14 -1.07 -6.41
C LEU A 163 -10.48 -0.39 -6.76
N ASN A 164 -10.93 0.56 -5.95
CA ASN A 164 -12.11 1.37 -6.29
C ASN A 164 -11.87 2.25 -7.52
N ILE A 165 -10.67 2.83 -7.68
CA ILE A 165 -10.32 3.57 -8.90
C ILE A 165 -10.38 2.67 -10.13
N LEU A 166 -9.80 1.46 -10.06
CA LEU A 166 -9.85 0.48 -11.15
C LEU A 166 -11.29 0.14 -11.53
N LYS A 167 -12.15 -0.07 -10.53
CA LYS A 167 -13.57 -0.32 -10.75
C LYS A 167 -14.29 0.87 -11.39
N GLU A 168 -14.16 2.06 -10.80
CA GLU A 168 -14.95 3.24 -11.18
C GLU A 168 -14.48 3.91 -12.48
N ARG A 169 -13.18 3.82 -12.79
CA ARG A 169 -12.57 4.57 -13.91
C ARG A 169 -12.11 3.68 -15.05
N TYR A 170 -11.87 2.39 -14.81
CA TYR A 170 -11.40 1.43 -15.80
C TYR A 170 -12.39 0.29 -16.05
N ASN A 171 -13.49 0.21 -15.28
CA ASN A 171 -14.45 -0.90 -15.31
C ASN A 171 -13.79 -2.28 -15.09
N ILE A 172 -12.79 -2.32 -14.21
CA ILE A 172 -12.04 -3.52 -13.81
C ILE A 172 -12.48 -3.92 -12.40
N ALA A 173 -13.16 -5.07 -12.24
CA ALA A 173 -13.64 -5.59 -10.96
C ALA A 173 -13.77 -7.11 -10.94
#